data_AF-A0A8T6ZW29-F1
#
_entry.id   AF-A0A8T6ZW29-F1
#
_cell.length_a   1.000
_cell.length_b   1.000
_cell.length_c   1.000
_cell.angle_alpha   90.00
_cell.angle_beta   90.00
_cell.angle_gamma   90.00
#
_symmetry.space_group_name_H-M   'P 1'
#
loop_
_entity.id
_entity.type
_entity.pdbx_description
1 polymer ?
#
loop_
_entity_poly.entity_id
_entity_poly.type
_entity_poly.pdbx_seq_one_letter_code
_entity_poly.pdbx_strand_id
1 'polypeptide(L)' 'MYNHKTELVTGSSSGIGLDIARGFYKQGANLVLNGHNKEKLILLMRCNAEIHVWV' A
#
# COMPACT_ATOMS: atom_id res chain seq x y z
N MET A 1 2.27 -2.84 16.83
CA MET A 1 2.69 -3.78 15.78
C MET A 1 1.43 -4.44 15.22
N TYR A 2 1.27 -4.55 13.89
CA TYR A 2 -0.03 -4.90 13.28
C TYR A 2 -0.32 -6.39 13.13
N ASN A 3 0.46 -7.31 13.73
CA ASN A 3 0.19 -8.76 13.76
C ASN A 3 -0.39 -9.34 12.44
N HIS A 4 0.19 -8.98 11.29
CA HIS A 4 -0.26 -9.43 9.96
C HIS A 4 -1.72 -9.09 9.60
N LYS A 5 -2.30 -8.05 10.19
CA LYS A 5 -3.57 -7.48 9.73
C LYS A 5 -3.44 -6.97 8.30
N THR A 6 -4.53 -7.10 7.54
CA THR A 6 -4.64 -6.60 6.18
C THR A 6 -5.29 -5.23 6.18
N GLU A 7 -4.59 -4.23 5.64
CA GLU A 7 -5.04 -2.84 5.58
C GLU A 7 -5.25 -2.41 4.12
N LEU A 8 -6.42 -1.84 3.81
CA LEU A 8 -6.74 -1.25 2.50
C LEU A 8 -6.43 0.24 2.51
N VAL A 9 -5.59 0.70 1.57
CA VAL A 9 -5.25 2.12 1.43
C VAL A 9 -5.69 2.64 0.06
N THR A 10 -6.66 3.55 0.05
CA THR A 10 -7.11 4.29 -1.14
C THR A 10 -6.28 5.56 -1.34
N GLY A 11 -6.16 6.05 -2.58
CA GLY A 11 -5.31 7.20 -2.88
C GLY A 11 -3.83 6.97 -2.58
N SER A 12 -3.38 5.71 -2.65
CA SER A 12 -2.05 5.27 -2.17
C SER A 12 -0.90 5.53 -3.16
N SER A 13 -1.19 6.11 -4.32
CA SER A 13 -0.20 6.38 -5.38
C SER A 13 0.68 7.61 -5.11
N SER A 14 0.33 8.48 -4.15
CA SER A 14 1.11 9.66 -3.77
C SER A 14 0.67 10.28 -2.44
N GLY A 15 1.41 11.29 -1.97
CA GLY A 15 1.01 12.13 -0.84
C GLY A 15 0.76 11.35 0.45
N ILE A 16 -0.28 11.74 1.18
CA ILE A 16 -0.60 11.17 2.50
C ILE A 16 -0.90 9.67 2.42
N GLY A 17 -1.65 9.21 1.41
CA GLY A 17 -1.97 7.79 1.25
C GLY A 17 -0.73 6.92 1.07
N LEU A 18 0.28 7.44 0.37
CA LEU A 18 1.58 6.78 0.20
C LEU A 18 2.33 6.64 1.53
N ASP A 19 2.38 7.71 2.32
CA ASP A 19 3.10 7.70 3.59
C ASP A 19 2.39 6.85 4.66
N ILE A 20 1.05 6.82 4.65
CA ILE A 20 0.26 5.90 5.46
C ILE A 20 0.56 4.45 5.09
N ALA A 21 0.53 4.10 3.80
CA ALA A 21 0.85 2.75 3.33
C ALA A 21 2.26 2.32 3.79
N ARG A 22 3.25 3.20 3.69
CA ARG A 22 4.61 2.94 4.19
C ARG A 22 4.65 2.73 5.71
N GLY A 23 3.87 3.51 6.46
CA GLY A 23 3.74 3.38 7.91
C GLY A 23 3.18 2.03 8.34
N PHE A 24 2.13 1.56 7.67
CA PHE A 24 1.54 0.23 7.92
C PHE A 24 2.52 -0.90 7.57
N TYR A 25 3.20 -0.80 6.43
CA TYR A 25 4.20 -1.79 6.03
C TYR A 25 5.31 -1.93 7.07
N LYS A 26 5.90 -0.80 7.51
CA LYS A 26 6.97 -0.78 8.53
C LYS A 26 6.56 -1.41 9.86
N GLN A 27 5.25 -1.48 10.13
CA GLN A 27 4.69 -2.05 11.36
C GLN A 27 4.23 -3.51 11.18
N GLY A 28 4.48 -4.12 10.02
CA GLY A 28 4.23 -5.54 9.74
C GLY A 28 2.80 -5.86 9.28
N ALA A 29 2.08 -4.89 8.71
CA ALA A 29 0.78 -5.13 8.09
C ALA A 29 0.93 -5.73 6.69
N ASN A 30 -0.05 -6.55 6.28
CA ASN A 30 -0.30 -6.86 4.88
C ASN A 30 -1.08 -5.68 4.26
N LEU A 31 -0.77 -5.31 3.03
CA LEU A 31 -1.39 -4.14 2.40
C LEU A 31 -2.14 -4.53 1.15
N VAL A 32 -3.27 -3.86 0.94
CA VAL A 32 -3.99 -3.76 -0.34
C VAL A 32 -3.96 -2.29 -0.75
N LEU A 33 -3.33 -2.00 -1.89
CA LEU A 33 -3.16 -0.62 -2.36
C LEU A 33 -4.07 -0.32 -3.56
N ASN A 34 -4.82 0.79 -3.49
CA ASN A 34 -5.67 1.30 -4.57
C ASN A 34 -5.22 2.69 -5.05
N GLY A 35 -5.24 2.89 -6.37
CA GLY A 35 -4.99 4.16 -7.03
C GLY A 35 -4.91 4.04 -8.56
N HIS A 36 -4.98 5.18 -9.26
CA HIS A 36 -5.06 5.21 -10.73
C HIS A 36 -3.72 5.05 -11.47
N ASN A 37 -2.59 5.22 -10.77
CA ASN A 37 -1.26 5.12 -11.38
C ASN A 37 -0.59 3.80 -10.97
N LYS A 38 -0.72 2.79 -11.84
CA LYS A 38 -0.20 1.43 -11.64
C LYS A 38 1.32 1.39 -11.44
N GLU A 39 2.08 2.19 -12.19
CA GLU A 39 3.55 2.23 -12.11
C GLU A 39 4.03 2.69 -10.74
N LYS A 40 3.40 3.74 -10.20
CA LYS A 40 3.70 4.22 -8.84
C LYS A 40 3.36 3.20 -7.77
N LEU A 41 2.28 2.44 -7.95
CA LEU A 41 1.90 1.38 -7.02
C LEU A 41 2.89 0.20 -7.09
N ILE A 42 3.33 -0.20 -8.29
CA ILE A 42 4.31 -1.29 -8.46
C ILE A 42 5.66 -0.94 -7.84
N LEU A 43 6.11 0.33 -7.90
CA LEU A 43 7.33 0.78 -7.23
C LEU A 43 7.31 0.57 -5.70
N LEU A 44 6.13 0.40 -5.11
CA LEU A 44 5.96 0.10 -3.68
C LEU A 44 6.16 -1.39 -3.35
N MET A 45 6.24 -2.28 -4.34
CA MET A 45 6.32 -3.74 -4.20
C MET A 45 7.66 -4.28 -3.70
N ARG A 46 8.61 -3.46 -3.22
CA ARG A 46 9.87 -3.98 -2.61
C ARG A 46 9.65 -4.66 -1.25
N CYS A 47 8.40 -4.94 -0.92
CA CYS A 47 7.82 -5.07 0.39
C CYS A 47 6.56 -5.94 0.20
N ASN A 48 6.43 -7.03 0.96
CA ASN A 48 5.44 -8.11 0.77
C ASN A 48 3.98 -7.60 0.85
N ALA A 49 3.45 -7.04 -0.25
CA ALA A 49 2.15 -6.38 -0.33
C ALA A 49 1.39 -6.85 -1.59
N GLU A 50 0.09 -7.08 -1.47
CA GLU A 50 -0.80 -7.38 -2.60
C GLU A 50 -1.38 -6.08 -3.16
N ILE A 51 -1.45 -5.93 -4.48
CA ILE A 51 -1.91 -4.68 -5.11
C ILE A 51 -3.08 -4.99 -6.04
N HIS A 52 -4.21 -4.35 -5.77
CA HIS A 52 -5.39 -4.41 -6.62
C HIS A 52 -5.59 -3.05 -7.29
N VAL A 53 -5.22 -2.98 -8.57
CA VAL A 53 -5.41 -1.78 -9.40
C VAL A 53 -6.73 -1.90 -10.15
N TRP A 54 -7.64 -0.97 -9.87
CA TRP A 54 -8.84 -0.77 -10.68
C TRP A 54 -8.65 0.56 -11.41
N VAL A 55 -8.66 0.50 -12.73
CA VAL A 55 -8.77 1.68 -13.61
C VAL A 55 -10.23 2.03 -13.81
#